data_AF-A0A0Q7G1P9-F1
#
_entry.id   AF-A0A0Q7G1P9-F1
#
_cell.length_a   1.000
_cell.length_b   1.000
_cell.length_c   1.000
_cell.angle_alpha   90.00
_cell.angle_beta   90.00
_cell.angle_gamma   90.00
#
_symmetry.space_group_name_H-M   'P 1'
#
loop_
_entity.id
_entity.type
_entity.pdbx_description
1 polymer ?
#
loop_
_entity_poly.entity_id
_entity_poly.type
_entity_poly.pdbx_seq_one_letter_code
_entity_poly.pdbx_strand_id
1 'polypeptide(L)'
;MPDPSLSTAGDEAFMRAALEQAQCAWNQGEVPVGAVVVKDGVVIARGYNQPIGKHDPTAHAEIVALRAAAEALGNYRLPGCELYVTLEPCVMCSGAMMHARLARIVYGAPDPKTGACGSVVNLFEQEQLNHHAQTVGGVLADDCAGLLKSFFAARRAESARAAAARKAAVE
;
A
#
# COMPACT_ATOMS: atom_id res chain seq x y z
N MET A 1 2.12 21.28 -12.28
CA MET A 1 2.14 20.67 -13.62
C MET A 1 2.60 19.24 -13.43
N PRO A 2 1.86 18.21 -13.89
CA PRO A 2 2.38 16.83 -13.84
C PRO A 2 3.70 16.78 -14.61
N ASP A 3 4.70 16.10 -14.05
CA ASP A 3 5.99 15.94 -14.69
C ASP A 3 5.81 15.07 -15.95
N PRO A 4 6.02 15.62 -17.17
CA PRO A 4 5.79 14.89 -18.41
C PRO A 4 6.76 13.72 -18.63
N SER A 5 7.78 13.54 -17.77
CA SER A 5 8.65 12.35 -17.79
C SER A 5 8.05 11.13 -17.11
N LEU A 6 6.92 11.26 -16.39
CA LEU A 6 6.27 10.15 -15.70
C LEU A 6 5.44 9.33 -16.69
N SER A 7 5.99 8.21 -17.13
CA SER A 7 5.35 7.27 -18.05
C SER A 7 4.33 6.40 -17.33
N THR A 8 3.11 6.31 -17.85
CA THR A 8 2.13 5.29 -17.42
C THR A 8 2.44 3.91 -18.01
N ALA A 9 3.31 3.85 -19.04
CA ALA A 9 3.76 2.60 -19.64
C ALA A 9 4.66 1.89 -18.62
N GLY A 10 4.05 0.96 -17.87
CA GLY A 10 4.72 0.21 -16.80
C GLY A 10 3.89 0.10 -15.52
N ASP A 11 2.82 0.88 -15.35
CA ASP A 11 2.07 0.92 -14.10
C ASP A 11 1.53 -0.46 -13.68
N GLU A 12 0.97 -1.23 -14.63
CA GLU A 12 0.52 -2.58 -14.34
C GLU A 12 1.66 -3.51 -13.91
N ALA A 13 2.85 -3.39 -14.51
CA ALA A 13 3.99 -4.23 -14.17
C ALA A 13 4.47 -3.96 -12.74
N PHE A 14 4.56 -2.69 -12.35
CA PHE A 14 4.92 -2.30 -10.98
C PHE A 14 3.81 -2.63 -9.98
N MET A 15 2.53 -2.51 -10.37
CA MET A 15 1.42 -2.96 -9.54
C MET A 15 1.41 -4.48 -9.34
N ARG A 16 1.79 -5.27 -10.36
CA ARG A 16 2.01 -6.72 -10.20
C ARG A 16 3.15 -7.00 -9.22
N ALA A 17 4.24 -6.25 -9.27
CA ALA A 17 5.31 -6.35 -8.28
C ALA A 17 4.83 -5.99 -6.85
N ALA A 18 3.91 -5.05 -6.70
CA ALA A 18 3.25 -4.76 -5.43
C ALA A 18 2.31 -5.90 -4.99
N LEU A 19 1.57 -6.53 -5.90
CA LEU A 19 0.75 -7.72 -5.62
C LEU A 19 1.59 -8.91 -5.15
N GLU A 20 2.80 -9.10 -5.68
CA GLU A 20 3.75 -10.10 -5.14
C GLU A 20 4.05 -9.84 -3.66
N GLN A 21 4.24 -8.59 -3.27
CA GLN A 21 4.46 -8.21 -1.86
C GLN A 21 3.19 -8.39 -1.02
N ALA A 22 2.01 -8.10 -1.58
CA ALA A 22 0.74 -8.37 -0.91
C ALA A 22 0.56 -9.89 -0.63
N GLN A 23 1.04 -10.75 -1.54
CA GLN A 23 1.08 -12.19 -1.30
C GLN A 23 2.06 -12.58 -0.19
N CYS A 24 3.19 -11.88 -0.04
CA CYS A 24 4.08 -12.07 1.12
C CYS A 24 3.35 -11.76 2.43
N ALA A 25 2.61 -10.64 2.51
CA ALA A 25 1.79 -10.33 3.69
C ALA A 25 0.74 -11.43 3.96
N TRP A 26 0.03 -11.89 2.94
CA TRP A 26 -0.92 -13.00 3.09
C TRP A 26 -0.26 -14.23 3.71
N ASN A 27 0.89 -14.64 3.20
CA ASN A 27 1.60 -15.84 3.65
C ASN A 27 2.03 -15.75 5.12
N GLN A 28 2.24 -14.52 5.62
CA GLN A 28 2.52 -14.23 7.02
C GLN A 28 1.25 -14.05 7.87
N GLY A 29 0.08 -14.20 7.27
CA GLY A 29 -1.21 -14.03 7.93
C GLY A 29 -1.61 -12.58 8.17
N GLU A 30 -0.97 -11.63 7.51
CA GLU A 30 -1.24 -10.19 7.59
C GLU A 30 -2.26 -9.76 6.51
N VAL A 31 -2.91 -8.62 6.71
CA VAL A 31 -3.78 -8.05 5.66
C VAL A 31 -2.95 -7.86 4.38
N PRO A 32 -3.38 -8.40 3.22
CA PRO A 32 -2.54 -8.51 2.03
C PRO A 32 -2.46 -7.18 1.27
N VAL A 33 -1.63 -6.28 1.79
CA VAL A 33 -1.26 -5.03 1.13
C VAL A 33 0.24 -5.07 0.86
N GLY A 34 0.60 -4.71 -0.37
CA GLY A 34 1.98 -4.65 -0.83
C GLY A 34 2.26 -3.33 -1.53
N ALA A 35 3.51 -2.90 -1.47
CA ALA A 35 3.97 -1.67 -2.08
C ALA A 35 5.39 -1.83 -2.65
N VAL A 36 5.68 -1.06 -3.70
CA VAL A 36 7.02 -0.90 -4.27
C VAL A 36 7.32 0.57 -4.53
N VAL A 37 8.59 0.97 -4.37
CA VAL A 37 9.07 2.29 -4.77
C VAL A 37 9.92 2.14 -6.02
N VAL A 38 9.62 2.96 -7.02
CA VAL A 38 10.26 2.97 -8.32
C VAL A 38 10.99 4.29 -8.50
N LYS A 39 12.18 4.23 -9.10
CA LYS A 39 12.94 5.40 -9.54
C LYS A 39 13.55 5.10 -10.90
N ASP A 40 13.38 6.01 -11.84
CA ASP A 40 13.91 5.87 -13.21
C ASP A 40 13.49 4.54 -13.89
N GLY A 41 12.24 4.11 -13.64
CA GLY A 41 11.70 2.85 -14.18
C GLY A 41 12.21 1.57 -13.50
N VAL A 42 12.95 1.68 -12.40
CA VAL A 42 13.51 0.54 -11.65
C VAL A 42 12.91 0.47 -10.25
N VAL A 43 12.47 -0.72 -9.81
CA VAL A 43 12.08 -0.95 -8.43
C VAL A 43 13.31 -0.89 -7.52
N ILE A 44 13.37 0.12 -6.65
CA ILE A 44 14.48 0.33 -5.71
C ILE A 44 14.18 -0.16 -4.31
N ALA A 45 12.89 -0.32 -3.96
CA ALA A 45 12.47 -0.83 -2.67
C ALA A 45 11.12 -1.53 -2.74
N ARG A 46 10.89 -2.43 -1.77
CA ARG A 46 9.67 -3.23 -1.65
C ARG A 46 9.23 -3.25 -0.19
N GLY A 47 7.92 -3.33 0.03
CA GLY A 47 7.33 -3.42 1.36
C GLY A 47 6.00 -4.15 1.32
N TYR A 48 5.68 -4.84 2.42
CA TYR A 48 4.38 -5.44 2.63
C TYR A 48 3.91 -5.17 4.05
N ASN A 49 2.60 -5.22 4.24
CA ASN A 49 1.98 -4.97 5.53
C ASN A 49 2.36 -6.07 6.53
N GLN A 50 2.92 -5.67 7.68
CA GLN A 50 3.38 -6.57 8.73
C GLN A 50 3.19 -6.05 10.18
N PRO A 51 2.08 -5.35 10.51
CA PRO A 51 1.90 -4.72 11.82
C PRO A 51 1.74 -5.73 12.95
N ILE A 52 1.11 -6.89 12.72
CA ILE A 52 0.89 -7.90 13.76
C ILE A 52 2.23 -8.56 14.12
N GLY A 53 2.94 -9.07 13.11
CA GLY A 53 4.19 -9.82 13.28
C GLY A 53 5.36 -8.95 13.74
N LYS A 54 5.36 -7.64 13.43
CA LYS A 54 6.36 -6.69 13.91
C LYS A 54 5.99 -6.00 15.21
N HIS A 55 4.76 -6.17 15.70
CA HIS A 55 4.22 -5.40 16.82
C HIS A 55 4.40 -3.88 16.62
N ASP A 56 4.26 -3.42 15.37
CA ASP A 56 4.52 -2.05 14.96
C ASP A 56 3.27 -1.52 14.25
N PRO A 57 2.51 -0.60 14.86
CA PRO A 57 1.29 -0.07 14.27
C PRO A 57 1.55 0.75 13.00
N THR A 58 2.81 1.11 12.72
CA THR A 58 3.20 1.86 11.54
C THR A 58 3.71 0.97 10.40
N ALA A 59 3.86 -0.34 10.60
CA ALA A 59 4.44 -1.27 9.63
C ALA A 59 3.50 -1.65 8.47
N HIS A 60 2.85 -0.64 7.89
CA HIS A 60 2.14 -0.72 6.62
C HIS A 60 3.12 -0.86 5.46
N ALA A 61 2.64 -1.42 4.34
CA ALA A 61 3.46 -1.71 3.17
C ALA A 61 4.21 -0.47 2.67
N GLU A 62 3.52 0.67 2.64
CA GLU A 62 4.04 1.95 2.15
C GLU A 62 5.15 2.49 3.05
N ILE A 63 4.96 2.43 4.38
CA ILE A 63 5.98 2.86 5.34
C ILE A 63 7.23 1.99 5.24
N VAL A 64 7.05 0.67 5.13
CA VAL A 64 8.16 -0.27 4.97
C VAL A 64 8.93 0.02 3.68
N ALA A 65 8.23 0.21 2.56
CA ALA A 65 8.85 0.50 1.28
C ALA A 65 9.56 1.87 1.24
N LEU A 66 8.96 2.91 1.83
CA LEU A 66 9.55 4.25 1.94
C LEU A 66 10.84 4.24 2.77
N ARG A 67 10.86 3.53 3.90
CA ARG A 67 12.06 3.39 4.74
C ARG A 67 13.19 2.71 3.98
N ALA A 68 12.89 1.59 3.31
CA ALA A 68 13.87 0.87 2.49
C ALA A 68 14.39 1.73 1.32
N ALA A 69 13.54 2.52 0.68
CA ALA A 69 13.96 3.44 -0.38
C ALA A 69 14.87 4.57 0.15
N ALA A 70 14.52 5.15 1.30
CA ALA A 70 15.31 6.20 1.92
C ALA A 70 16.69 5.71 2.35
N GLU A 71 16.76 4.49 2.90
CA GLU A 71 18.04 3.83 3.23
C GLU A 71 18.87 3.57 1.96
N ALA A 72 18.25 3.03 0.89
CA ALA A 72 18.93 2.74 -0.37
C ALA A 72 19.50 3.99 -1.05
N LEU A 73 18.81 5.14 -0.95
CA LEU A 73 19.25 6.41 -1.54
C LEU A 73 20.07 7.28 -0.58
N GLY A 74 20.19 6.91 0.70
CA GLY A 74 20.83 7.73 1.72
C GLY A 74 20.15 9.09 1.92
N ASN A 75 18.84 9.19 1.67
CA ASN A 75 18.09 10.45 1.72
C ASN A 75 16.63 10.22 2.11
N TYR A 76 16.15 11.00 3.08
CA TYR A 76 14.74 10.93 3.51
C TYR A 76 13.77 11.50 2.46
N ARG A 77 14.26 12.38 1.57
CA ARG A 77 13.51 12.84 0.41
C ARG A 77 13.79 11.92 -0.77
N LEU A 78 12.73 11.55 -1.46
CA LEU A 78 12.68 10.64 -2.59
C LEU A 78 12.16 11.36 -3.85
N PRO A 79 12.76 12.51 -4.26
CA PRO A 79 12.29 13.24 -5.44
C PRO A 79 12.43 12.36 -6.69
N GLY A 80 11.46 12.48 -7.60
CA GLY A 80 11.38 11.66 -8.81
C GLY A 80 11.03 10.19 -8.57
N CYS A 81 10.81 9.77 -7.31
CA CYS A 81 10.33 8.42 -7.02
C CYS A 81 8.81 8.33 -7.14
N GLU A 82 8.35 7.18 -7.57
CA GLU A 82 6.95 6.78 -7.68
C GLU A 82 6.68 5.64 -6.70
N LEU A 83 5.52 5.62 -6.05
CA LEU A 83 5.12 4.52 -5.18
C LEU A 83 3.87 3.85 -5.72
N TYR A 84 3.94 2.53 -5.87
CA TYR A 84 2.83 1.67 -6.28
C TYR A 84 2.35 0.86 -5.08
N VAL A 85 1.05 0.87 -4.79
CA VAL A 85 0.47 0.15 -3.64
C VAL A 85 -0.87 -0.50 -4.00
N THR A 86 -1.12 -1.70 -3.51
CA THR A 86 -2.31 -2.47 -3.92
C THR A 86 -3.63 -1.92 -3.37
N LEU A 87 -3.60 -1.13 -2.30
CA LEU A 87 -4.77 -0.51 -1.68
C LEU A 87 -4.53 1.00 -1.54
N GLU A 88 -5.58 1.79 -1.67
CA GLU A 88 -5.52 3.23 -1.41
C GLU A 88 -4.88 3.53 -0.04
N PRO A 89 -3.85 4.40 0.02
CA PRO A 89 -3.17 4.72 1.25
C PRO A 89 -4.09 5.37 2.30
N CYS A 90 -3.87 5.03 3.57
CA CYS A 90 -4.52 5.73 4.69
C CYS A 90 -3.81 7.06 5.01
N VAL A 91 -4.40 7.84 5.93
CA VAL A 91 -3.87 9.16 6.36
C VAL A 91 -2.40 9.10 6.78
N MET A 92 -1.98 8.08 7.53
CA MET A 92 -0.60 7.90 7.98
C MET A 92 0.36 7.75 6.79
N CYS A 93 0.04 6.83 5.87
CA CYS A 93 0.87 6.53 4.72
C CYS A 93 0.93 7.73 3.75
N SER A 94 -0.19 8.38 3.48
CA SER A 94 -0.25 9.59 2.64
C SER A 94 0.59 10.73 3.23
N GLY A 95 0.54 10.95 4.55
CA GLY A 95 1.40 11.92 5.23
C GLY A 95 2.88 11.58 5.09
N ALA A 96 3.26 10.31 5.26
CA ALA A 96 4.64 9.87 5.08
C ALA A 96 5.15 10.07 3.64
N MET A 97 4.34 9.74 2.63
CA MET A 97 4.66 9.97 1.22
C MET A 97 4.87 11.46 0.90
N MET A 98 4.06 12.32 1.51
CA MET A 98 4.20 13.78 1.39
C MET A 98 5.52 14.26 2.00
N HIS A 99 5.89 13.79 3.20
CA HIS A 99 7.19 14.08 3.81
C HIS A 99 8.37 13.56 2.99
N ALA A 100 8.21 12.41 2.35
CA ALA A 100 9.18 11.82 1.44
C ALA A 100 9.29 12.55 0.09
N ARG A 101 8.39 13.49 -0.23
CA ARG A 101 8.42 14.26 -1.49
C ARG A 101 8.33 13.38 -2.74
N LEU A 102 7.52 12.31 -2.68
CA LEU A 102 7.27 11.47 -3.85
C LEU A 102 6.69 12.30 -5.00
N ALA A 103 7.08 11.97 -6.24
CA ALA A 103 6.54 12.60 -7.42
C ALA A 103 5.12 12.09 -7.71
N ARG A 104 4.91 10.78 -7.56
CA ARG A 104 3.68 10.11 -7.95
C ARG A 104 3.33 8.94 -7.03
N ILE A 105 2.04 8.74 -6.83
CA ILE A 105 1.45 7.66 -6.03
C ILE A 105 0.42 6.97 -6.92
N VAL A 106 0.59 5.67 -7.11
CA VAL A 106 -0.29 4.83 -7.91
C VAL A 106 -0.88 3.76 -7.01
N TYR A 107 -2.20 3.67 -6.93
CA TYR A 107 -2.87 2.67 -6.12
C TYR A 107 -3.85 1.81 -6.91
N GLY A 108 -4.04 0.58 -6.45
CA GLY A 108 -4.95 -0.38 -7.06
C GLY A 108 -6.39 -0.16 -6.62
N ALA A 109 -6.83 -0.89 -5.60
CA ALA A 109 -8.20 -0.80 -5.10
C ALA A 109 -8.42 0.46 -4.25
N PRO A 110 -9.58 1.14 -4.35
CA PRO A 110 -9.95 2.20 -3.43
C PRO A 110 -10.22 1.66 -2.02
N ASP A 111 -10.02 2.49 -1.00
CA ASP A 111 -10.40 2.18 0.39
C ASP A 111 -11.53 3.11 0.86
N PRO A 112 -12.81 2.68 0.75
CA PRO A 112 -13.95 3.50 1.13
C PRO A 112 -14.05 3.75 2.65
N LYS A 113 -13.24 3.08 3.48
CA LYS A 113 -13.31 3.21 4.94
C LYS A 113 -12.23 4.13 5.49
N THR A 114 -11.02 4.10 4.94
CA THR A 114 -9.88 4.87 5.48
C THR A 114 -8.99 5.55 4.44
N GLY A 115 -9.34 5.46 3.16
CA GLY A 115 -8.54 6.00 2.05
C GLY A 115 -8.39 7.52 2.12
N ALA A 116 -7.16 7.98 1.93
CA ALA A 116 -6.75 9.37 2.05
C ALA A 116 -6.27 10.01 0.73
N CYS A 117 -6.55 9.35 -0.40
CA CYS A 117 -6.23 9.82 -1.76
C CYS A 117 -7.51 10.04 -2.60
N GLY A 118 -8.66 10.23 -1.96
CA GLY A 118 -9.94 10.49 -2.62
C GLY A 118 -11.15 9.83 -1.96
N SER A 119 -11.01 8.68 -1.29
CA SER A 119 -12.19 7.97 -0.77
C SER A 119 -12.85 8.65 0.44
N VAL A 120 -12.11 8.88 1.52
CA VAL A 120 -12.65 9.53 2.74
C VAL A 120 -12.16 10.97 2.83
N VAL A 121 -10.86 11.16 2.60
CA VAL A 121 -10.24 12.47 2.46
C VAL A 121 -9.29 12.45 1.28
N ASN A 122 -8.93 13.62 0.76
CA ASN A 122 -7.85 13.74 -0.21
C ASN A 122 -6.80 14.71 0.33
N LEU A 123 -5.73 14.16 0.91
CA LEU A 123 -4.63 14.98 1.45
C LEU A 123 -3.82 15.67 0.36
N PHE A 124 -3.75 15.07 -0.83
CA PHE A 124 -2.98 15.60 -1.97
C PHE A 124 -3.71 16.70 -2.76
N GLU A 125 -4.96 17.01 -2.38
CA GLU A 125 -5.69 18.19 -2.87
C GLU A 125 -5.75 19.32 -1.82
N GLN A 126 -5.19 19.13 -0.62
CA GLN A 126 -5.18 20.17 0.41
C GLN A 126 -4.07 21.19 0.14
N GLU A 127 -4.41 22.34 -0.44
CA GLU A 127 -3.46 23.40 -0.82
C GLU A 127 -2.61 23.96 0.33
N GLN A 128 -3.10 23.85 1.57
CA GLN A 128 -2.38 24.29 2.78
C GLN A 128 -1.15 23.42 3.10
N LEU A 129 -1.10 22.20 2.57
CA LEU A 129 0.01 21.27 2.76
C LEU A 129 1.15 21.57 1.77
N ASN A 130 2.38 21.25 2.15
CA ASN A 130 3.58 21.81 1.51
C ASN A 130 4.14 21.02 0.30
N HIS A 131 3.56 19.85 -0.04
CA HIS A 131 3.98 19.03 -1.18
C HIS A 131 2.79 18.23 -1.70
N HIS A 132 2.66 18.12 -3.01
CA HIS A 132 1.56 17.39 -3.65
C HIS A 132 2.12 16.44 -4.69
N ALA A 133 1.98 15.14 -4.43
CA ALA A 133 2.28 14.10 -5.39
C ALA A 133 1.10 13.95 -6.36
N GLN A 134 1.38 13.56 -7.61
CA GLN A 134 0.31 13.13 -8.51
C GLN A 134 -0.27 11.81 -7.99
N THR A 135 -1.59 11.71 -7.88
CA THR A 135 -2.28 10.47 -7.48
C THR A 135 -2.97 9.83 -8.69
N VAL A 136 -2.83 8.51 -8.82
CA VAL A 136 -3.52 7.70 -9.84
C VAL A 136 -4.10 6.47 -9.15
N GLY A 137 -5.42 6.32 -9.21
CA GLY A 137 -6.12 5.16 -8.66
C GLY A 137 -6.57 4.19 -9.76
N GLY A 138 -6.85 2.95 -9.37
CA GLY A 138 -7.57 1.99 -10.21
C GLY A 138 -6.69 1.00 -10.99
N VAL A 139 -5.37 1.06 -10.87
CA VAL A 139 -4.47 0.16 -11.61
C VAL A 139 -4.57 -1.26 -11.07
N LEU A 140 -5.06 -2.21 -11.89
CA LEU A 140 -5.36 -3.58 -11.45
C LEU A 140 -6.27 -3.64 -10.21
N ALA A 141 -7.25 -2.73 -10.12
CA ALA A 141 -8.13 -2.61 -8.96
C ALA A 141 -8.86 -3.91 -8.62
N ASP A 142 -9.34 -4.65 -9.63
CA ASP A 142 -10.07 -5.91 -9.43
C ASP A 142 -9.17 -7.00 -8.83
N ASP A 143 -7.94 -7.13 -9.31
CA ASP A 143 -6.96 -8.08 -8.77
C ASP A 143 -6.63 -7.74 -7.31
N CYS A 144 -6.36 -6.46 -7.03
CA CYS A 144 -6.05 -5.96 -5.69
C CYS A 144 -7.22 -6.17 -4.72
N ALA A 145 -8.44 -5.80 -5.13
CA ALA A 145 -9.63 -5.98 -4.32
C ALA A 145 -9.98 -7.47 -4.14
N GLY A 146 -9.76 -8.29 -5.17
CA GLY A 146 -9.97 -9.73 -5.14
C GLY A 146 -9.11 -10.43 -4.09
N LEU A 147 -7.84 -10.03 -3.98
CA LEU A 147 -6.93 -10.52 -2.95
C LEU A 147 -7.42 -10.15 -1.54
N LEU A 148 -7.77 -8.88 -1.28
CA LEU A 148 -8.29 -8.45 0.01
C LEU A 148 -9.58 -9.20 0.40
N LYS A 149 -10.53 -9.32 -0.53
CA LYS A 149 -11.80 -10.02 -0.32
C LYS A 149 -11.57 -11.48 0.06
N SER A 150 -10.69 -12.16 -0.67
CA SER A 150 -10.33 -13.56 -0.42
C SER A 150 -9.72 -13.74 0.97
N PHE A 151 -8.85 -12.83 1.40
CA PHE A 151 -8.20 -12.89 2.71
C PHE A 151 -9.20 -12.82 3.85
N PHE A 152 -10.08 -11.82 3.83
CA PHE A 152 -11.08 -11.66 4.88
C PHE A 152 -12.13 -12.78 4.86
N ALA A 153 -12.45 -13.35 3.69
CA ALA A 153 -13.30 -14.52 3.61
C ALA A 153 -12.67 -15.73 4.31
N ALA A 154 -11.39 -16.00 4.04
CA ALA A 154 -10.63 -17.07 4.70
C ALA A 154 -10.57 -16.87 6.22
N ARG A 155 -10.30 -15.65 6.70
CA ARG A 155 -10.25 -15.31 8.12
C ARG A 155 -11.59 -15.48 8.84
N ARG A 156 -12.70 -15.07 8.22
CA ARG A 156 -14.03 -15.29 8.80
C ARG A 156 -14.36 -16.78 8.92
N ALA A 157 -14.01 -17.58 7.92
CA ALA A 157 -14.22 -19.03 7.94
C ALA A 157 -13.36 -19.72 9.02
N GLU A 158 -12.12 -19.28 9.21
CA GLU A 158 -11.24 -19.75 10.28
C GLU A 158 -11.82 -19.43 11.67
N SER A 159 -12.20 -18.18 11.92
CA SER A 159 -12.80 -17.76 13.20
C SER A 159 -14.10 -18.52 13.51
N ALA A 160 -14.95 -18.75 12.50
CA ALA A 160 -16.18 -19.52 12.68
C ALA A 160 -15.89 -20.98 13.10
N ARG A 161 -14.90 -21.64 12.47
CA ARG A 161 -14.48 -22.99 12.83
C ARG A 161 -13.90 -23.04 14.26
N ALA A 162 -13.06 -22.07 14.62
CA ALA A 162 -12.49 -21.98 15.96
C ALA A 162 -13.56 -21.77 17.04
N ALA A 163 -14.57 -20.94 16.77
CA ALA A 163 -15.69 -20.72 17.69
C ALA A 163 -16.54 -22.00 17.88
N ALA A 164 -16.82 -22.73 16.80
CA ALA A 164 -17.57 -24.00 16.87
C ALA A 164 -16.81 -25.07 17.67
N ALA A 165 -15.49 -25.19 17.45
CA ALA A 165 -14.65 -26.13 18.21
C ALA A 165 -14.60 -25.80 19.71
N ARG A 166 -14.54 -24.52 20.08
CA ARG A 166 -14.59 -24.10 21.49
C ARG A 166 -15.92 -24.44 22.15
N LYS A 167 -17.04 -24.29 21.42
CA LYS A 167 -18.37 -24.65 21.95
C LYS A 167 -18.48 -26.15 22.20
N ALA A 168 -18.02 -26.97 21.25
CA ALA A 168 -18.05 -28.43 21.38
C ALA A 168 -17.12 -29.00 22.47
N ALA A 169 -16.08 -28.26 22.90
CA ALA A 169 -15.18 -28.67 23.96
C ALA A 169 -15.68 -28.33 25.38
N VAL A 170 -16.77 -27.56 25.48
CA VAL A 170 -17.40 -27.14 26.75
C VAL A 170 -18.69 -27.95 27.02
N GLU A 171 -19.19 -28.67 26.01
CA GLU A 171 -20.30 -29.64 26.09
C GLU A 171 -19.77 -31.05 26.38
#